data_AF-A0A921R9K1-F1
#
_entry.id   AF-A0A921R9K1-F1
#
_cell.length_a   1.000
_cell.length_b   1.000
_cell.length_c   1.000
_cell.angle_alpha   90.00
_cell.angle_beta   90.00
_cell.angle_gamma   90.00
#
_symmetry.space_group_name_H-M   'P 1'
#
loop_
_entity.id
_entity.type
_entity.pdbx_description
1 polymer ?
#
loop_
_entity_poly.entity_id
_entity_poly.type
_entity_poly.pdbx_seq_one_letter_code
_entity_poly.pdbx_strand_id
1 'polypeptide(L)'
;MSLKPTSRVPTCVGGRSLLLDQLVPQLFPQLFSKIEIVEGDGGVGTILLVTSPPAGISELESFKEKFTIVDNEKDIKEAEND
;
A
#
# COMPACT_ATOMS: atom_id res chain seq x y z
N MET A 1 14.79 -12.03 -14.81
CA MET A 1 13.57 -12.29 -14.03
C MET A 1 13.58 -11.35 -12.84
N SER A 2 12.87 -10.22 -12.91
CA SER A 2 12.68 -9.36 -11.74
C SER A 2 11.75 -10.08 -10.78
N LEU A 3 12.25 -10.44 -9.59
CA LEU A 3 11.38 -10.75 -8.48
C LEU A 3 10.62 -9.47 -8.15
N LYS A 4 9.31 -9.43 -8.43
CA LYS A 4 8.47 -8.36 -7.91
C LYS A 4 8.48 -8.48 -6.38
N PRO A 5 8.90 -7.45 -5.64
CA PRO A 5 8.93 -7.51 -4.19
C PRO A 5 7.50 -7.75 -3.70
N THR A 6 7.30 -8.88 -3.01
CA THR A 6 6.02 -9.22 -2.40
C THR A 6 6.00 -8.61 -1.01
N SER A 7 5.23 -7.55 -0.83
CA SER A 7 5.12 -6.87 0.45
C SER A 7 4.11 -7.62 1.32
N ARG A 8 4.54 -8.10 2.49
CA ARG A 8 3.63 -8.62 3.51
C ARG A 8 3.26 -7.49 4.46
N VAL A 9 1.99 -7.10 4.44
CA VAL A 9 1.45 -6.08 5.31
C VAL A 9 0.53 -6.77 6.32
N PRO A 10 0.71 -6.59 7.64
CA PRO A 10 -0.21 -7.16 8.62
C PRO A 10 -1.62 -6.61 8.39
N THR A 11 -2.65 -7.46 8.45
CA THR A 11 -4.03 -6.96 8.35
C THR A 11 -4.35 -6.17 9.61
N CYS A 12 -4.75 -4.90 9.46
CA CYS A 12 -5.35 -4.18 10.56
C CYS A 12 -6.77 -4.72 10.77
N VAL A 13 -6.97 -5.56 11.78
CA VAL A 13 -8.28 -6.07 12.18
C VAL A 13 -9.14 -4.91 12.66
N GLY A 14 -10.17 -4.57 11.88
CA GLY A 14 -11.23 -3.64 12.27
C GLY A 14 -11.52 -2.55 11.25
N GLY A 15 -12.31 -2.87 10.22
CA GLY A 15 -13.23 -1.99 9.48
C GLY A 15 -12.78 -0.62 8.95
N ARG A 16 -11.51 -0.23 9.09
CA ARG A 16 -10.98 1.12 8.82
C ARG A 16 -9.74 1.09 7.92
N SER A 17 -9.56 0.04 7.12
CA SER A 17 -8.45 -0.04 6.15
C SER A 17 -8.41 1.15 5.20
N LEU A 18 -9.57 1.69 4.84
CA LEU A 18 -9.76 2.89 4.01
C LEU A 18 -9.46 4.23 4.70
N LEU A 19 -9.08 4.22 5.98
CA LEU A 19 -8.61 5.42 6.67
C LEU A 19 -7.09 5.42 6.82
N LEU A 20 -6.45 4.26 6.60
CA LEU A 20 -5.00 4.13 6.75
C LEU A 20 -4.25 4.80 5.60
N ASP A 21 -4.83 4.85 4.40
CA ASP A 21 -4.31 5.63 3.27
C ASP A 21 -4.17 7.12 3.62
N GLN A 22 -5.07 7.66 4.45
CA GLN A 22 -5.00 9.04 4.93
C GLN A 22 -4.08 9.20 6.14
N LEU A 23 -4.07 8.23 7.06
CA LEU A 23 -3.35 8.32 8.32
C LEU A 23 -1.86 8.00 8.17
N VAL A 24 -1.49 7.04 7.33
CA VAL A 24 -0.09 6.60 7.16
C VAL A 24 0.81 7.72 6.65
N PRO A 25 0.42 8.53 5.62
CA PRO A 25 1.23 9.68 5.20
C PRO A 25 1.36 10.75 6.29
N GLN A 26 0.38 10.88 7.20
CA GLN A 26 0.46 11.84 8.31
C GLN A 26 1.37 11.36 9.43
N LEU A 27 1.40 10.05 9.70
CA LEU A 27 2.24 9.44 10.73
C LEU A 27 3.69 9.26 10.26
N PHE A 28 3.89 8.97 8.97
CA PHE A 28 5.20 8.70 8.37
C PHE A 28 5.46 9.55 7.11
N PRO A 29 5.36 10.89 7.19
CA PRO A 29 5.54 11.79 6.04
C PRO A 29 6.93 11.68 5.41
N GLN A 30 7.92 11.21 6.17
CA GLN A 30 9.29 10.99 5.71
C GLN A 30 9.45 9.75 4.81
N LEU A 31 8.46 8.85 4.78
CA LEU A 31 8.46 7.65 3.93
C LEU A 31 7.36 7.71 2.87
N PHE A 32 6.22 8.31 3.19
CA PHE A 32 5.06 8.37 2.30
C PHE A 32 4.52 9.78 2.24
N SER A 33 4.49 10.37 1.04
CA SER A 33 3.82 11.66 0.80
C SER A 33 2.33 11.49 0.57
N LYS A 34 1.91 10.42 -0.10
CA LYS A 34 0.51 10.17 -0.42
C LYS A 34 0.25 8.69 -0.63
N ILE A 35 -0.93 8.24 -0.22
CA ILE A 35 -1.47 6.92 -0.59
C ILE A 35 -2.88 7.18 -1.12
N GLU A 36 -3.18 6.64 -2.29
CA GLU A 36 -4.49 6.76 -2.92
C GLU A 36 -5.05 5.38 -3.25
N ILE A 37 -6.33 5.18 -3.01
CA ILE A 37 -7.04 3.97 -3.45
C ILE A 37 -7.53 4.21 -4.87
N VAL A 38 -6.95 3.48 -5.82
CA VAL A 38 -7.32 3.55 -7.24
C VAL A 38 -8.55 2.68 -7.49
N GLU A 39 -8.62 1.51 -6.84
CA GLU A 39 -9.71 0.55 -6.98
C GLU A 39 -9.84 -0.29 -5.71
N GLY A 40 -11.07 -0.68 -5.36
CA GLY A 40 -11.35 -1.62 -4.26
C GLY A 40 -11.77 -0.97 -2.94
N ASP A 41 -12.02 -1.81 -1.95
CA ASP A 41 -12.60 -1.48 -0.64
C ASP A 41 -11.68 -1.85 0.53
N GLY A 42 -10.44 -2.27 0.25
CA GLY A 42 -9.48 -2.75 1.23
C GLY A 42 -9.36 -4.28 1.33
N GLY A 43 -10.17 -5.03 0.56
CA GLY A 43 -10.06 -6.47 0.35
C GLY A 43 -9.15 -6.88 -0.82
N VAL A 44 -9.23 -8.15 -1.21
CA VAL A 44 -8.48 -8.70 -2.37
C VAL A 44 -8.87 -7.94 -3.64
N GLY A 45 -7.87 -7.59 -4.45
CA GLY A 45 -8.05 -6.81 -5.68
C GLY A 45 -7.97 -5.30 -5.48
N THR A 46 -7.90 -4.81 -4.24
CA THR A 46 -7.66 -3.39 -3.97
C THR A 46 -6.32 -2.96 -4.56
N ILE A 47 -6.30 -1.82 -5.24
CA ILE A 47 -5.11 -1.22 -5.85
C ILE A 47 -4.85 0.12 -5.18
N LEU A 48 -3.64 0.26 -4.64
CA LEU A 48 -3.13 1.50 -4.05
C LEU A 48 -2.10 2.12 -5.00
N LEU A 49 -2.12 3.45 -5.10
CA LEU A 49 -1.03 4.24 -5.64
C LEU A 49 -0.30 4.88 -4.46
N VAL A 50 0.89 4.41 -4.18
CA VAL A 50 1.74 4.93 -3.11
C VAL A 50 2.72 5.90 -3.73
N THR A 51 2.87 7.09 -3.14
CA THR A 51 3.79 8.14 -3.56
C THR A 51 4.76 8.43 -2.41
N SER A 52 6.05 8.20 -2.63
CA SER A 52 7.10 8.54 -1.69
C SER A 52 7.44 10.04 -1.76
N PRO A 53 7.99 10.62 -0.69
CA PRO A 53 8.46 11.99 -0.70
C PRO A 53 9.61 12.18 -1.70
N PRO A 54 9.70 13.35 -2.36
CA PRO A 54 10.70 13.59 -3.39
C PRO A 54 12.12 13.53 -2.80
N ALA A 55 12.90 12.48 -3.13
CA ALA A 55 14.28 12.32 -2.68
C ALA A 55 15.33 12.87 -3.67
N GLY A 56 14.95 13.82 -4.53
CA GLY A 56 15.86 14.49 -5.48
C GLY A 56 15.51 14.25 -6.95
N ILE A 57 16.53 14.24 -7.82
CA ILE A 57 16.42 14.34 -9.30
C ILE A 57 15.86 13.11 -10.04
N SER A 58 15.30 12.12 -9.36
CA SER A 58 14.79 10.90 -10.00
C SER A 58 13.27 10.87 -10.01
N GLU A 59 12.71 11.01 -11.21
CA GLU A 59 11.33 11.40 -11.53
C GLU A 59 10.25 10.33 -11.30
N LEU A 60 10.48 9.27 -10.52
CA LEU A 60 9.42 8.28 -10.27
C LEU A 60 9.54 7.69 -8.87
N GLU A 61 8.80 8.27 -7.92
CA GLU A 61 8.67 7.69 -6.58
C GLU A 61 7.25 7.24 -6.28
N SER A 62 6.44 6.97 -7.30
CA SER A 62 5.12 6.36 -7.11
C SER A 62 5.08 4.95 -7.70
N PHE A 63 4.58 4.00 -6.93
CA PHE A 63 4.35 2.62 -7.38
C PHE A 63 2.91 2.20 -7.11
N LYS A 64 2.42 1.27 -7.92
CA LYS A 64 1.12 0.63 -7.69
C LYS A 64 1.31 -0.63 -6.89
N GLU A 65 0.48 -0.80 -5.88
CA GLU A 65 0.45 -1.97 -5.04
C GLU A 65 -0.94 -2.60 -5.11
N LYS A 66 -1.02 -3.88 -5.49
CA LYS A 66 -2.29 -4.61 -5.58
C LYS A 66 -2.34 -5.72 -4.54
N PHE A 67 -3.42 -5.76 -3.76
CA PHE A 67 -3.66 -6.82 -2.79
C PHE A 67 -4.08 -8.10 -3.52
N THR A 68 -3.24 -9.13 -3.45
CA THR A 68 -3.50 -10.44 -4.07
C THR A 68 -4.07 -11.42 -3.06
N ILE A 69 -3.73 -11.29 -1.79
CA ILE A 69 -4.22 -12.12 -0.69
C ILE A 69 -4.58 -11.24 0.50
N VAL A 70 -5.74 -11.50 1.11
CA VAL A 70 -6.16 -10.92 2.39
C VAL A 70 -6.75 -12.06 3.23
N ASP A 71 -6.01 -12.50 4.24
CA ASP A 71 -6.41 -13.51 5.21
C ASP A 71 -6.56 -12.84 6.59
N ASN A 72 -7.81 -12.52 6.95
CA ASN A 72 -8.14 -11.85 8.21
C ASN A 72 -8.06 -12.77 9.43
N GLU A 73 -8.03 -14.10 9.25
CA GLU A 73 -7.86 -15.03 10.37
C GLU A 73 -6.39 -15.11 10.81
N LYS A 74 -5.49 -14.98 9.84
CA LYS A 74 -4.04 -15.01 10.07
C LYS A 74 -3.38 -13.62 10.12
N ASP A 75 -4.17 -12.56 9.93
CA ASP A 75 -3.67 -11.19 9.83
C ASP A 75 -2.65 -10.96 8.72
N ILE A 76 -2.83 -11.62 7.57
CA ILE A 76 -1.89 -11.54 6.44
C ILE A 76 -2.53 -10.79 5.27
N LYS A 77 -1.84 -9.74 4.76
CA LYS A 77 -2.06 -9.21 3.41
C LYS A 77 -0.79 -9.40 2.60
N GLU A 78 -0.94 -9.98 1.42
CA GLU A 78 0.14 -10.03 0.42
C GLU A 78 -0.21 -9.08 -0.71
N ALA A 79 0.79 -8.31 -1.12
CA ALA A 79 0.65 -7.34 -2.20
C ALA A 79 1.78 -7.48 -3.22
N GLU A 80 1.43 -7.20 -4.47
CA GLU A 80 2.37 -7.16 -5.59
C GLU A 80 2.57 -5.70 -6.02
N ASN A 81 3.83 -5.32 -6.18
CA ASN A 81 4.24 -3.99 -6.62
C ASN A 81 4.65 -4.05 -8.11
N ASP A 82 4.24 -3.04 -8.89
CA ASP A 82 4.70 -2.82 -10.28
C ASP A 82 5.92 -1.89 -10.36
#